data_AF-A0A8H7EZP6-F1
#
_entry.id   AF-A0A8H7EZP6-F1
#
_cell.length_a   1.000
_cell.length_b   1.000
_cell.length_c   1.000
_cell.angle_alpha   90.00
_cell.angle_beta   90.00
_cell.angle_gamma   90.00
#
_symmetry.space_group_name_H-M   'P 1'
#
loop_
_entity.id
_entity.type
_entity.pdbx_description
1 polymer ?
#
loop_
_entity_poly.entity_id
_entity_poly.type
_entity_poly.pdbx_seq_one_letter_code
_entity_poly.pdbx_strand_id
1 'polypeptide(L)'
;MVAIVFCMGPMELRPGPHLIWRLVELHPRHNHALRVITETFLSSIPSQFMNSSQPIVCVFFKLPPSHHPILRIYEIAWNIFLPQLNRIHEAFEVALASHPSTEAKKIWSEARENASKNMSKLQEISFACHETAFSFLRFLDALHNGRDNSDSYHSFRDSASKVVWRSGIAQEGMLEFREDMRIVIGRITTILSNDDRDISSFMTESGQSLLELATGVEECNAVLEEYREEFKEVQQQSSNVNNSSPSEEEFRMVQQKWQVFKEISGPNAYRWQTLKREMRAPRAPKGRDKLTRRSNSSTSPTKPAGSVKSRRIPFWKKFFYRSISCGPLEKYC
;
A
#
# COMPACT_ATOMS: atom_id res chain seq x y z
N MET A 1 -46.49 -14.99 -22.03
CA MET A 1 -46.82 -13.56 -21.84
C MET A 1 -46.10 -13.11 -20.58
N VAL A 2 -45.17 -12.17 -20.53
CA VAL A 2 -44.69 -11.14 -21.47
C VAL A 2 -43.22 -10.89 -21.11
N ALA A 3 -42.35 -10.79 -22.12
CA ALA A 3 -41.01 -10.26 -21.99
C ALA A 3 -41.08 -8.73 -21.89
N ILE A 4 -40.27 -8.12 -21.02
CA ILE A 4 -39.95 -6.69 -21.12
C ILE A 4 -38.44 -6.54 -21.01
N VAL A 5 -37.86 -6.20 -22.16
CA VAL A 5 -36.52 -5.66 -22.37
C VAL A 5 -36.56 -4.18 -22.03
N PHE A 6 -35.56 -3.67 -21.32
CA PHE A 6 -35.18 -2.25 -21.39
C PHE A 6 -33.67 -2.12 -21.55
N CYS A 7 -33.28 -1.70 -22.76
CA CYS A 7 -31.97 -1.15 -23.06
C CYS A 7 -31.96 0.33 -22.63
N MET A 8 -30.92 0.77 -21.91
CA MET A 8 -30.44 2.16 -21.96
C MET A 8 -28.91 2.16 -21.80
N GLY A 9 -28.23 2.84 -22.74
CA GLY A 9 -26.78 2.85 -22.91
C GLY A 9 -26.01 3.74 -21.93
N PRO A 10 -24.67 3.82 -22.09
CA PRO A 10 -23.80 4.53 -21.15
C PRO A 10 -23.83 6.06 -21.38
N MET A 11 -24.08 6.82 -20.32
CA MET A 11 -23.81 8.26 -20.27
C MET A 11 -22.41 8.50 -19.68
N GLU A 12 -21.54 9.12 -20.48
CA GLU A 12 -20.28 9.70 -20.03
C GLU A 12 -20.53 10.94 -19.16
N LEU A 13 -19.92 11.00 -17.97
CA LEU A 13 -19.77 12.23 -17.20
C LEU A 13 -18.34 12.29 -16.63
N ARG A 14 -17.51 13.15 -17.23
CA ARG A 14 -16.18 13.52 -16.72
C ARG A 14 -16.31 14.57 -15.60
N PRO A 15 -15.62 14.43 -14.46
CA PRO A 15 -15.32 15.56 -13.58
C PRO A 15 -13.96 16.19 -13.92
N GLY A 16 -13.95 17.52 -14.02
CA GLY A 16 -12.76 18.33 -14.35
C GLY A 16 -11.75 18.55 -13.21
N PRO A 17 -10.62 19.24 -13.48
CA PRO A 17 -9.35 19.10 -12.74
C PRO A 17 -9.23 19.86 -11.40
N HIS A 18 -10.29 20.50 -10.89
CA HIS A 18 -10.13 21.50 -9.82
C HIS A 18 -10.25 20.97 -8.37
N LEU A 19 -10.37 19.64 -8.18
CA LEU A 19 -10.50 19.06 -6.83
C LEU A 19 -9.18 18.52 -6.22
N ILE A 20 -8.08 18.53 -6.98
CA ILE A 20 -6.79 17.97 -6.52
C ILE A 20 -6.01 18.96 -5.63
N TRP A 21 -6.34 20.26 -5.64
CA TRP A 21 -5.49 21.27 -4.98
C TRP A 21 -5.62 21.39 -3.46
N ARG A 22 -6.53 20.67 -2.81
CA ARG A 22 -6.76 20.80 -1.35
C ARG A 22 -6.23 19.67 -0.45
N LEU A 23 -5.54 18.67 -0.99
CA LEU A 23 -5.01 17.55 -0.18
C LEU A 23 -3.51 17.66 0.17
N VAL A 24 -2.81 18.70 -0.29
CA VAL A 24 -1.34 18.83 -0.13
C VAL A 24 -0.93 19.47 1.21
N GLU A 25 -1.85 20.03 2.00
CA GLU A 25 -1.48 20.85 3.18
C GLU A 25 -1.42 20.13 4.54
N LEU A 26 -1.47 18.80 4.61
CA LEU A 26 -1.48 18.08 5.90
C LEU A 26 -0.46 16.94 6.00
N HIS A 27 0.85 17.24 5.93
CA HIS A 27 1.89 16.72 6.84
C HIS A 27 3.34 17.06 6.37
N PRO A 28 4.18 17.73 7.18
CA PRO A 28 5.51 18.19 6.74
C PRO A 28 6.61 17.12 6.55
N ARG A 29 6.31 15.81 6.65
CA ARG A 29 7.33 14.75 6.70
C ARG A 29 7.39 13.84 5.47
N HIS A 30 6.57 14.08 4.44
CA HIS A 30 6.49 13.25 3.22
C HIS A 30 6.90 13.98 1.93
N ASN A 31 7.61 15.09 2.05
CA ASN A 31 7.83 16.04 0.95
C ASN A 31 9.22 15.96 0.29
N HIS A 32 9.89 14.81 0.25
CA HIS A 32 11.08 14.68 -0.59
C HIS A 32 10.81 13.88 -1.86
N ALA A 33 10.15 12.72 -1.78
CA ALA A 33 9.82 11.93 -2.96
C ALA A 33 8.72 12.61 -3.81
N LEU A 34 7.64 13.07 -3.18
CA LEU A 34 6.59 13.81 -3.88
C LEU A 34 7.08 15.15 -4.43
N ARG A 35 7.98 15.83 -3.71
CA ARG A 35 8.56 17.11 -4.14
C ARG A 35 9.51 16.94 -5.31
N VAL A 36 10.38 15.92 -5.30
CA VAL A 36 11.23 15.58 -6.44
C VAL A 36 10.37 15.18 -7.64
N ILE A 37 9.30 14.43 -7.45
CA ILE A 37 8.37 14.08 -8.53
C ILE A 37 7.70 15.35 -9.09
N THR A 38 7.15 16.25 -8.27
CA THR A 38 6.50 17.48 -8.77
C THR A 38 7.46 18.54 -9.32
N GLU A 39 8.65 18.72 -8.73
CA GLU A 39 9.62 19.72 -9.19
C GLU A 39 10.29 19.26 -10.49
N THR A 40 10.57 17.97 -10.66
CA THR A 40 11.08 17.41 -11.92
C THR A 40 10.01 17.39 -13.03
N PHE A 41 8.73 17.24 -12.66
CA PHE A 41 7.60 17.20 -13.61
C PHE A 41 7.28 18.57 -14.23
N LEU A 42 7.49 19.67 -13.52
CA LEU A 42 7.17 21.01 -14.02
C LEU A 42 8.34 21.71 -14.72
N SER A 43 9.60 21.37 -14.40
CA SER A 43 10.77 21.99 -15.04
C SER A 43 11.21 21.32 -16.35
N SER A 44 10.68 20.12 -16.64
CA SER A 44 11.17 19.27 -17.75
C SER A 44 10.21 19.18 -18.93
N ILE A 45 9.18 20.02 -18.99
CA ILE A 45 8.29 20.12 -20.16
C ILE A 45 8.87 21.20 -21.09
N PRO A 46 9.47 20.86 -22.24
CA PRO A 46 9.74 21.85 -23.26
C PRO A 46 8.39 22.44 -23.70
N SER A 47 8.28 23.78 -23.69
CA SER A 47 7.09 24.53 -24.10
C SER A 47 6.69 24.35 -25.57
N GLN A 48 7.32 23.43 -26.29
CA GLN A 48 7.11 23.19 -27.72
C GLN A 48 6.02 22.16 -28.06
N PHE A 49 5.39 21.49 -27.09
CA PHE A 49 4.42 20.41 -27.35
C PHE A 49 2.93 20.76 -27.19
N MET A 50 2.58 22.04 -27.13
CA MET A 50 1.18 22.48 -27.17
C MET A 50 0.52 22.41 -28.57
N ASN A 51 1.20 21.84 -29.58
CA ASN A 51 0.75 21.88 -30.99
C ASN A 51 0.44 20.51 -31.64
N SER A 52 0.02 19.51 -30.87
CA SER A 52 -0.60 18.31 -31.43
C SER A 52 -1.82 17.92 -30.62
N SER A 53 -3.01 18.16 -31.18
CA SER A 53 -4.31 17.93 -30.52
C SER A 53 -4.82 16.49 -30.63
N GLN A 54 -3.99 15.53 -31.08
CA GLN A 54 -4.38 14.12 -31.17
C GLN A 54 -3.64 13.26 -30.14
N PRO A 55 -4.35 12.40 -29.39
CA PRO A 55 -3.71 11.49 -28.45
C PRO A 55 -2.82 10.51 -29.22
N ILE A 56 -1.55 10.40 -28.81
CA ILE A 56 -0.61 9.40 -29.36
C ILE A 56 -1.13 8.02 -28.97
N VAL A 57 -1.52 7.22 -29.96
CA VAL A 57 -1.93 5.83 -29.78
C VAL A 57 -0.70 4.94 -29.86
N CYS A 58 -0.41 4.18 -28.80
CA CYS A 58 0.63 3.15 -28.82
C CYS A 58 0.12 1.94 -29.61
N VAL A 59 0.71 1.69 -30.78
CA VAL A 59 0.35 0.55 -31.62
C VAL A 59 1.39 -0.57 -31.50
N PHE A 60 2.63 -0.23 -31.18
CA PHE A 60 3.76 -1.16 -31.23
C PHE A 60 4.28 -1.57 -29.85
N PHE A 61 4.27 -0.64 -28.90
CA PHE A 61 4.77 -0.89 -27.56
C PHE A 61 3.68 -0.89 -26.51
N LYS A 62 3.76 -1.87 -25.61
CA LYS A 62 3.00 -1.89 -24.37
C LYS A 62 3.53 -0.82 -23.44
N LEU A 63 2.60 -0.07 -22.85
CA LEU A 63 2.89 0.85 -21.77
C LEU A 63 3.21 0.06 -20.50
N PRO A 64 3.95 0.67 -19.54
CA PRO A 64 4.08 0.06 -18.23
C PRO A 64 2.71 -0.08 -17.55
N PRO A 65 2.59 -1.02 -16.61
CA PRO A 65 1.46 -1.11 -15.70
C PRO A 65 1.18 0.19 -14.95
N SER A 66 0.02 0.29 -14.33
CA SER A 66 -0.31 1.41 -13.45
C SER A 66 0.71 1.50 -12.31
N HIS A 67 1.03 2.72 -11.88
CA HIS A 67 1.88 2.93 -10.70
C HIS A 67 1.09 2.76 -9.39
N HIS A 68 -0.23 2.86 -9.45
CA HIS A 68 -1.10 2.85 -8.28
C HIS A 68 -0.94 1.57 -7.44
N PRO A 69 -0.85 0.36 -8.03
CA PRO A 69 -0.69 -0.87 -7.26
C PRO A 69 0.55 -0.93 -6.36
N ILE A 70 1.74 -0.53 -6.86
CA ILE A 70 2.97 -0.56 -6.04
C ILE A 70 2.83 0.36 -4.82
N LEU A 71 2.37 1.58 -5.06
CA LEU A 71 2.17 2.56 -3.99
C LEU A 71 1.15 2.03 -2.98
N ARG A 72 0.02 1.49 -3.47
CA ARG A 72 -1.06 0.99 -2.62
C ARG A 72 -0.62 -0.18 -1.75
N ILE A 73 0.15 -1.12 -2.29
CA ILE A 73 0.74 -2.23 -1.53
C ILE A 73 1.60 -1.70 -0.36
N TYR A 74 2.47 -0.73 -0.64
CA TYR A 74 3.30 -0.12 0.41
C TYR A 74 2.45 0.63 1.45
N GLU A 75 1.44 1.39 1.01
CA GLU A 75 0.52 2.11 1.89
C GLU A 75 -0.27 1.19 2.80
N ILE A 76 -0.77 0.05 2.31
CA ILE A 76 -1.46 -0.93 3.13
C ILE A 76 -0.50 -1.47 4.21
N ALA A 77 0.70 -1.86 3.80
CA ALA A 77 1.69 -2.40 4.72
C ALA A 77 2.10 -1.38 5.80
N TRP A 78 2.27 -0.11 5.42
CA TRP A 78 2.73 0.95 6.30
C TRP A 78 1.61 1.56 7.17
N ASN A 79 0.42 1.76 6.61
CA ASN A 79 -0.67 2.50 7.25
C ASN A 79 -1.74 1.60 7.86
N ILE A 80 -1.80 0.32 7.48
CA ILE A 80 -2.75 -0.65 8.04
C ILE A 80 -1.98 -1.69 8.87
N PHE A 81 -1.11 -2.49 8.26
CA PHE A 81 -0.50 -3.62 8.95
C PHE A 81 0.36 -3.20 10.14
N LEU A 82 1.30 -2.27 9.94
CA LEU A 82 2.19 -1.84 11.01
C LEU A 82 1.43 -1.20 12.20
N PRO A 83 0.50 -0.24 11.99
CA PRO A 83 -0.26 0.35 13.08
C PRO A 83 -1.10 -0.67 13.87
N GLN A 84 -1.76 -1.62 13.20
CA GLN A 84 -2.53 -2.64 13.91
C GLN A 84 -1.63 -3.57 14.74
N LEU A 85 -0.46 -3.97 14.20
CA LEU A 85 0.50 -4.74 14.98
C LEU A 85 1.04 -3.97 16.20
N ASN A 86 1.25 -2.65 16.06
CA ASN A 86 1.68 -1.83 17.19
C ASN A 86 0.59 -1.71 18.25
N ARG A 87 -0.69 -1.58 17.86
CA ARG A 87 -1.82 -1.59 18.81
C ARG A 87 -1.92 -2.91 19.57
N ILE A 88 -1.79 -4.04 18.87
CA ILE A 88 -1.74 -5.35 19.51
C ILE A 88 -0.57 -5.43 20.50
N HIS A 89 0.62 -4.95 20.10
CA HIS A 89 1.78 -4.94 20.97
C HIS A 89 1.58 -4.07 22.22
N GLU A 90 1.00 -2.87 22.08
CA GLU A 90 0.71 -1.99 23.22
C GLU A 90 -0.26 -2.64 24.20
N ALA A 91 -1.35 -3.23 23.68
CA ALA A 91 -2.32 -3.96 24.50
C ALA A 91 -1.68 -5.19 25.18
N PHE A 92 -0.77 -5.86 24.46
CA PHE A 92 -0.01 -7.00 24.98
C PHE A 92 0.95 -6.60 26.10
N GLU A 93 1.69 -5.50 25.97
CA GLU A 93 2.58 -5.00 27.02
C GLU A 93 1.80 -4.58 28.28
N VAL A 94 0.61 -3.98 28.13
CA VAL A 94 -0.28 -3.68 29.26
C VAL A 94 -0.73 -4.97 29.95
N ALA A 95 -1.13 -5.99 29.18
CA ALA A 95 -1.50 -7.28 29.76
C ALA A 95 -0.32 -7.94 30.48
N LEU A 96 0.89 -7.87 29.91
CA LEU A 96 2.11 -8.43 30.52
C LEU A 96 2.56 -7.71 31.79
N ALA A 97 2.27 -6.41 31.93
CA ALA A 97 2.58 -5.67 33.15
C ALA A 97 1.82 -6.25 34.37
N SER A 98 0.59 -6.73 34.14
CA SER A 98 -0.22 -7.41 35.14
C SER A 98 0.03 -8.93 35.16
N HIS A 99 0.45 -9.51 34.04
CA HIS A 99 0.59 -10.96 33.83
C HIS A 99 1.92 -11.31 33.15
N PRO A 100 3.06 -11.24 33.86
CA PRO A 100 4.34 -11.53 33.26
C PRO A 100 4.41 -12.97 32.74
N SER A 101 4.57 -13.14 31.42
CA SER A 101 4.77 -14.45 30.79
C SER A 101 5.91 -14.39 29.78
N THR A 102 6.96 -15.16 30.03
CA THR A 102 8.12 -15.29 29.12
C THR A 102 7.76 -16.06 27.86
N GLU A 103 6.88 -17.05 27.97
CA GLU A 103 6.36 -17.82 26.85
C GLU A 103 5.54 -16.95 25.90
N ALA A 104 4.59 -16.17 26.43
CA ALA A 104 3.79 -15.26 25.61
C ALA A 104 4.67 -14.21 24.90
N LYS A 105 5.69 -13.67 25.59
CA LYS A 105 6.66 -12.74 24.99
C LYS A 105 7.42 -13.36 23.82
N LYS A 106 7.87 -14.61 23.99
CA LYS A 106 8.58 -15.34 22.94
C LYS A 106 7.67 -15.55 21.71
N ILE A 107 6.44 -16.03 21.93
CA ILE A 107 5.46 -16.25 20.86
C ILE A 107 5.19 -14.94 20.10
N TRP A 108 4.97 -13.83 20.81
CA TRP A 108 4.73 -12.54 20.17
C TRP A 108 5.94 -12.05 19.35
N SER A 109 7.15 -12.21 19.87
CA SER A 109 8.38 -11.83 19.17
C SER A 109 8.59 -12.64 17.88
N GLU A 110 8.32 -13.94 17.90
CA GLU A 110 8.41 -14.80 16.72
C GLU A 110 7.37 -14.41 15.66
N ALA A 111 6.14 -14.10 16.09
CA ALA A 111 5.07 -13.63 15.22
C ALA A 111 5.45 -12.33 14.49
N ARG A 112 6.07 -11.39 15.22
CA ARG A 112 6.56 -10.11 14.68
C ARG A 112 7.71 -10.30 13.69
N GLU A 113 8.62 -11.23 13.95
CA GLU A 113 9.66 -11.62 12.99
C GLU A 113 9.05 -12.20 11.70
N ASN A 114 8.05 -13.08 11.82
CA ASN A 114 7.36 -13.64 10.65
C ASN A 114 6.58 -12.58 9.87
N ALA A 115 5.93 -11.63 10.55
CA ALA A 115 5.30 -10.48 9.90
C ALA A 115 6.31 -9.68 9.04
N SER A 116 7.53 -9.46 9.57
CA SER A 116 8.61 -8.82 8.80
C SER A 116 9.05 -9.63 7.57
N LYS A 117 9.07 -10.96 7.65
CA LYS A 117 9.38 -11.82 6.49
C LYS A 117 8.29 -11.70 5.42
N ASN A 118 7.02 -11.68 5.82
CA ASN A 118 5.91 -11.48 4.88
C ASN A 118 5.96 -10.10 4.19
N MET A 119 6.43 -9.05 4.87
CA MET A 119 6.67 -7.75 4.21
C MET A 119 7.81 -7.80 3.17
N SER A 120 8.73 -8.77 3.28
CA SER A 120 9.76 -8.98 2.27
C SER A 120 9.17 -9.54 0.98
N LYS A 121 8.16 -10.42 1.07
CA LYS A 121 7.42 -10.93 -0.10
C LYS A 121 6.75 -9.78 -0.87
N LEU A 122 6.17 -8.79 -0.18
CA LEU A 122 5.62 -7.57 -0.82
C LEU A 122 6.71 -6.72 -1.48
N GLN A 123 7.86 -6.54 -0.81
CA GLN A 123 8.98 -5.77 -1.35
C GLN A 123 9.55 -6.38 -2.65
N GLU A 124 9.60 -7.71 -2.74
CA GLU A 124 10.12 -8.42 -3.92
C GLU A 124 9.37 -8.06 -5.21
N ILE A 125 8.09 -7.69 -5.12
CA ILE A 125 7.32 -7.22 -6.27
C ILE A 125 7.89 -5.91 -6.80
N SER A 126 8.23 -4.95 -5.92
CA SER A 126 8.84 -3.68 -6.35
C SER A 126 10.17 -3.93 -7.07
N PHE A 127 10.99 -4.86 -6.57
CA PHE A 127 12.24 -5.24 -7.23
C PHE A 127 12.01 -5.88 -8.60
N ALA A 128 11.08 -6.83 -8.70
CA ALA A 128 10.75 -7.45 -9.98
C ALA A 128 10.19 -6.43 -11.00
N CYS A 129 9.39 -5.45 -10.54
CA CYS A 129 8.91 -4.35 -11.38
C CYS A 129 10.06 -3.49 -11.90
N HIS A 130 11.02 -3.14 -11.03
CA HIS A 130 12.20 -2.37 -11.40
C HIS A 130 13.06 -3.10 -12.43
N GLU A 131 13.30 -4.40 -12.22
CA GLU A 131 14.02 -5.26 -13.17
C GLU A 131 13.32 -5.33 -14.53
N THR A 132 11.99 -5.43 -14.52
CA THR A 132 11.19 -5.44 -15.75
C THR A 132 11.32 -4.14 -16.50
N ALA A 133 11.19 -3.01 -15.80
CA ALA A 133 11.32 -1.68 -16.40
C ALA A 133 12.72 -1.44 -16.98
N PHE A 134 13.75 -1.82 -16.23
CA PHE A 134 15.14 -1.74 -16.70
C PHE A 134 15.37 -2.59 -17.96
N SER A 135 14.86 -3.83 -17.98
CA SER A 135 15.00 -4.73 -19.11
C SER A 135 14.23 -4.23 -20.33
N PHE A 136 13.01 -3.71 -20.15
CA PHE A 136 12.22 -3.11 -21.22
C PHE A 136 12.96 -1.93 -21.86
N LEU A 137 13.52 -1.02 -21.05
CA LEU A 137 14.26 0.14 -21.57
C LEU A 137 15.51 -0.29 -22.37
N ARG A 138 16.19 -1.37 -21.95
CA ARG A 138 17.30 -1.94 -22.73
C ARG A 138 16.82 -2.55 -24.06
N PHE A 139 15.69 -3.25 -24.04
CA PHE A 139 15.06 -3.77 -25.24
C PHE A 139 14.70 -2.64 -26.21
N LEU A 140 14.08 -1.58 -25.71
CA LEU A 140 13.69 -0.41 -26.50
C LEU A 140 14.92 0.29 -27.11
N ASP A 141 16.00 0.45 -26.34
CA ASP A 141 17.27 1.03 -26.79
C ASP A 141 17.99 0.15 -27.84
N ALA A 142 17.99 -1.17 -27.68
CA ALA A 142 18.56 -2.07 -28.68
C ALA A 142 17.78 -1.99 -30.00
N LEU A 143 16.45 -2.02 -29.92
CA LEU A 143 15.55 -1.91 -31.06
C LEU A 143 15.69 -0.56 -31.79
N HIS A 144 15.72 0.56 -31.05
CA HIS A 144 15.86 1.90 -31.63
C HIS A 144 17.18 2.07 -32.40
N ASN A 145 18.26 1.48 -31.91
CA ASN A 145 19.58 1.54 -32.54
C ASN A 145 19.81 0.46 -33.61
N GLY A 146 18.78 -0.33 -33.97
CA GLY A 146 18.90 -1.41 -34.96
C GLY A 146 19.87 -2.53 -34.56
N ARG A 147 20.12 -2.71 -33.26
CA ARG A 147 20.96 -3.79 -32.73
C ARG A 147 20.12 -5.04 -32.47
N ASP A 148 20.78 -6.19 -32.37
CA ASP A 148 20.11 -7.39 -31.86
C ASP A 148 19.55 -7.12 -30.46
N ASN A 149 18.28 -7.48 -30.28
CA ASN A 149 17.51 -7.21 -29.07
C ASN A 149 17.05 -8.50 -28.37
N SER A 150 17.39 -9.68 -28.93
CA SER A 150 16.95 -11.00 -28.49
C SER A 150 17.13 -11.19 -26.97
N ASP A 151 18.35 -11.03 -26.46
CA ASP A 151 18.69 -11.16 -25.04
C ASP A 151 17.91 -10.18 -24.15
N SER A 152 17.79 -8.93 -24.58
CA SER A 152 17.08 -7.90 -23.82
C SER A 152 15.57 -8.14 -23.78
N TYR A 153 14.99 -8.65 -24.87
CA TYR A 153 13.60 -9.03 -24.95
C TYR A 153 13.30 -10.26 -24.07
N HIS A 154 14.15 -11.28 -24.12
CA HIS A 154 14.03 -12.45 -23.24
C HIS A 154 14.13 -12.05 -21.76
N SER A 155 15.12 -11.22 -21.41
CA SER A 155 15.28 -10.70 -20.05
C SER A 155 14.05 -9.91 -19.56
N PHE A 156 13.45 -9.12 -20.45
CA PHE A 156 12.21 -8.40 -20.17
C PHE A 156 11.03 -9.35 -19.92
N ARG A 157 10.83 -10.35 -20.78
CA ARG A 157 9.75 -11.33 -20.63
C ARG A 157 9.91 -12.18 -19.36
N ASP A 158 11.13 -12.60 -19.06
CA ASP A 158 11.43 -13.35 -17.84
C ASP A 158 11.16 -12.51 -16.59
N SER A 159 11.54 -11.23 -16.60
CA SER A 159 11.28 -10.31 -15.49
C SER A 159 9.79 -10.04 -15.30
N ALA A 160 9.04 -9.83 -16.38
CA ALA A 160 7.58 -9.70 -16.34
C ALA A 160 6.91 -10.97 -15.80
N SER A 161 7.45 -12.15 -16.12
CA SER A 161 6.98 -13.45 -15.59
C SER A 161 7.28 -13.59 -14.11
N LYS A 162 8.44 -13.12 -13.65
CA LYS A 162 8.77 -13.06 -12.22
C LYS A 162 7.79 -12.18 -11.45
N VAL A 163 7.32 -11.06 -11.99
CA VAL A 163 6.31 -10.23 -11.28
C VAL A 163 5.03 -11.02 -11.04
N VAL A 164 4.48 -11.66 -12.07
CA VAL A 164 3.28 -12.51 -11.96
C VAL A 164 3.45 -13.61 -10.90
N TRP A 165 4.61 -14.28 -10.91
CA TRP A 165 4.93 -15.31 -9.93
C TRP A 165 5.07 -14.77 -8.50
N ARG A 166 5.79 -13.66 -8.32
CA ARG A 166 6.02 -13.01 -7.01
C ARG A 166 4.74 -12.43 -6.42
N SER A 167 3.81 -11.94 -7.25
CA SER A 167 2.48 -11.53 -6.79
C SER A 167 1.72 -12.69 -6.14
N GLY A 168 1.79 -13.90 -6.71
CA GLY A 168 1.18 -15.10 -6.12
C GLY A 168 1.80 -15.47 -4.77
N ILE A 169 3.14 -15.47 -4.68
CA ILE A 169 3.84 -15.70 -3.40
C ILE A 169 3.47 -14.65 -2.35
N ALA A 170 3.33 -13.39 -2.77
CA ALA A 170 2.93 -12.31 -1.89
C ALA A 170 1.50 -12.47 -1.38
N GLN A 171 0.56 -12.87 -2.24
CA GLN A 171 -0.84 -13.15 -1.85
C GLN A 171 -0.89 -14.26 -0.79
N GLU A 172 -0.21 -15.37 -1.04
CA GLU A 172 -0.09 -16.47 -0.07
C GLU A 172 0.53 -15.99 1.24
N GLY A 173 1.60 -15.19 1.18
CA GLY A 173 2.23 -14.59 2.34
C GLY A 173 1.33 -13.65 3.15
N MET A 174 0.38 -12.95 2.50
CA MET A 174 -0.60 -12.11 3.21
C MET A 174 -1.66 -12.95 3.92
N LEU A 175 -2.07 -14.07 3.32
CA LEU A 175 -2.97 -15.03 3.97
C LEU A 175 -2.31 -15.69 5.18
N GLU A 176 -1.05 -16.14 5.03
CA GLU A 176 -0.24 -16.65 6.14
C GLU A 176 -0.09 -15.60 7.24
N PHE A 177 0.21 -14.35 6.89
CA PHE A 177 0.33 -13.27 7.88
C PHE A 177 -0.95 -13.08 8.71
N ARG A 178 -2.12 -13.05 8.05
CA ARG A 178 -3.41 -12.94 8.74
C ARG A 178 -3.62 -14.11 9.70
N GLU A 179 -3.38 -15.32 9.23
CA GLU A 179 -3.66 -16.55 9.98
C GLU A 179 -2.70 -16.73 11.16
N ASP A 180 -1.41 -16.47 10.95
CA ASP A 180 -0.38 -16.47 12.00
C ASP A 180 -0.76 -15.53 13.14
N MET A 181 -1.20 -14.31 12.82
CA MET A 181 -1.62 -13.35 13.85
C MET A 181 -2.84 -13.85 14.63
N ARG A 182 -3.83 -14.42 13.94
CA ARG A 182 -5.03 -14.99 14.58
C ARG A 182 -4.66 -16.11 15.56
N ILE A 183 -3.81 -17.04 15.13
CA ILE A 183 -3.36 -18.18 15.94
C ILE A 183 -2.55 -17.69 17.14
N VAL A 184 -1.60 -16.79 16.92
CA VAL A 184 -0.72 -16.25 17.96
C VAL A 184 -1.53 -15.53 19.03
N ILE A 185 -2.46 -14.67 18.65
CA ILE A 185 -3.29 -13.94 19.61
C ILE A 185 -4.17 -14.90 20.40
N GLY A 186 -4.72 -15.94 19.74
CA GLY A 186 -5.47 -17.00 20.43
C GLY A 186 -4.63 -17.74 21.48
N ARG A 187 -3.40 -18.14 21.13
CA ARG A 187 -2.47 -18.79 22.06
C ARG A 187 -2.10 -17.90 23.24
N ILE A 188 -1.76 -16.63 22.98
CA ILE A 188 -1.44 -15.65 24.03
C ILE A 188 -2.64 -15.46 24.95
N THR A 189 -3.85 -15.34 24.40
CA THR A 189 -5.09 -15.22 25.18
C THR A 189 -5.25 -16.41 26.13
N THR A 190 -5.10 -17.64 25.64
CA THR A 190 -5.17 -18.85 26.49
C THR A 190 -4.13 -18.83 27.62
N ILE A 191 -2.88 -18.48 27.30
CA ILE A 191 -1.79 -18.40 28.30
C ILE A 191 -2.12 -17.40 29.39
N LEU A 192 -2.63 -16.22 29.03
CA LEU A 192 -2.91 -15.15 29.99
C LEU A 192 -4.24 -15.34 30.75
N SER A 193 -5.19 -16.12 30.21
CA SER A 193 -6.50 -16.39 30.83
C SER A 193 -6.50 -17.47 31.91
N ASN A 194 -5.47 -18.34 31.98
CA ASN A 194 -5.43 -19.49 32.89
C ASN A 194 -5.38 -19.14 34.39
N ASP A 195 -5.53 -17.86 34.73
CA ASP A 195 -5.06 -17.25 35.95
C ASP A 195 -6.15 -16.44 36.68
N ASP A 196 -7.44 -16.64 36.31
CA ASP A 196 -8.65 -15.94 36.82
C ASP A 196 -8.58 -14.40 36.75
N ARG A 197 -7.82 -13.88 35.78
CA ARG A 197 -7.44 -12.47 35.73
C ARG A 197 -7.95 -11.74 34.48
N ASP A 198 -8.17 -10.43 34.64
CA ASP A 198 -8.77 -9.58 33.62
C ASP A 198 -7.78 -9.23 32.50
N ILE A 199 -8.01 -9.83 31.33
CA ILE A 199 -7.31 -9.53 30.06
C ILE A 199 -8.24 -8.94 29.00
N SER A 200 -9.42 -8.46 29.40
CA SER A 200 -10.49 -7.99 28.50
C SER A 200 -10.03 -6.90 27.53
N SER A 201 -9.16 -5.99 28.00
CA SER A 201 -8.58 -4.93 27.16
C SER A 201 -7.70 -5.51 26.04
N PHE A 202 -6.89 -6.53 26.33
CA PHE A 202 -6.08 -7.18 25.31
C PHE A 202 -6.95 -7.89 24.29
N MET A 203 -7.95 -8.65 24.74
CA MET A 203 -8.88 -9.35 23.85
C MET A 203 -9.64 -8.39 22.93
N THR A 204 -10.10 -7.26 23.47
CA THR A 204 -10.86 -6.25 22.71
C THR A 204 -10.00 -5.58 21.64
N GLU A 205 -8.83 -5.06 22.01
CA GLU A 205 -7.93 -4.36 21.08
C GLU A 205 -7.35 -5.30 20.03
N SER A 206 -6.99 -6.52 20.41
CA SER A 206 -6.49 -7.53 19.48
C SER A 206 -7.58 -8.03 18.52
N GLY A 207 -8.82 -8.21 19.00
CA GLY A 207 -9.96 -8.56 18.15
C GLY A 207 -10.25 -7.51 17.09
N GLN A 208 -10.29 -6.23 17.47
CA GLN A 208 -10.48 -5.13 16.51
C GLN A 208 -9.31 -5.06 15.52
N SER A 209 -8.08 -5.19 16.00
CA SER A 209 -6.88 -5.12 15.16
C SER A 209 -6.82 -6.29 14.16
N LEU A 210 -7.22 -7.50 14.55
CA LEU A 210 -7.30 -8.65 13.65
C LEU A 210 -8.31 -8.44 12.52
N LEU A 211 -9.45 -7.79 12.80
CA LEU A 211 -10.43 -7.47 11.76
C LEU A 211 -9.85 -6.49 10.73
N GLU A 212 -9.22 -5.41 11.20
CA GLU A 212 -8.56 -4.42 10.34
C GLU A 212 -7.41 -5.04 9.53
N LEU A 213 -6.63 -5.94 10.14
CA LEU A 213 -5.59 -6.71 9.44
C LEU A 213 -6.19 -7.59 8.35
N ALA A 214 -7.29 -8.30 8.63
CA ALA A 214 -7.96 -9.14 7.65
C ALA A 214 -8.46 -8.31 6.46
N THR A 215 -9.13 -7.18 6.71
CA THR A 215 -9.56 -6.27 5.64
C THR A 215 -8.39 -5.75 4.82
N GLY A 216 -7.29 -5.34 5.46
CA GLY A 216 -6.09 -4.88 4.75
C GLY A 216 -5.45 -6.00 3.91
N VAL A 217 -5.51 -7.25 4.35
CA VAL A 217 -5.02 -8.42 3.58
C VAL A 217 -5.87 -8.66 2.35
N GLU A 218 -7.21 -8.60 2.46
CA GLU A 218 -8.07 -8.74 1.29
C GLU A 218 -7.85 -7.60 0.28
N GLU A 219 -7.71 -6.37 0.77
CA GLU A 219 -7.40 -5.23 -0.09
C GLU A 219 -6.04 -5.40 -0.78
N CYS A 220 -5.01 -5.83 -0.05
CA CYS A 220 -3.69 -6.08 -0.62
C CYS A 220 -3.75 -7.16 -1.70
N ASN A 221 -4.48 -8.24 -1.45
CA ASN A 221 -4.62 -9.34 -2.41
C ASN A 221 -5.37 -8.93 -3.68
N ALA A 222 -6.40 -8.07 -3.56
CA ALA A 222 -7.10 -7.52 -4.70
C ALA A 222 -6.16 -6.66 -5.57
N VAL A 223 -5.36 -5.79 -4.95
CA VAL A 223 -4.35 -4.98 -5.66
C VAL A 223 -3.30 -5.87 -6.33
N LEU A 224 -2.85 -6.94 -5.66
CA LEU A 224 -1.90 -7.89 -6.22
C LEU A 224 -2.46 -8.62 -7.44
N GLU A 225 -3.75 -8.95 -7.42
CA GLU A 225 -4.41 -9.62 -8.55
C GLU A 225 -4.59 -8.68 -9.74
N GLU A 226 -5.07 -7.45 -9.52
CA GLU A 226 -5.13 -6.41 -10.56
C GLU A 226 -3.76 -6.25 -11.23
N TYR A 227 -2.71 -6.16 -10.42
CA TYR A 227 -1.36 -5.96 -10.92
C TYR A 227 -0.83 -7.17 -11.69
N ARG A 228 -1.23 -8.38 -11.29
CA ARG A 228 -0.91 -9.61 -12.00
C ARG A 228 -1.50 -9.61 -13.40
N GLU A 229 -2.74 -9.15 -13.57
CA GLU A 229 -3.40 -9.04 -14.88
C GLU A 229 -2.71 -8.00 -15.77
N GLU A 230 -2.37 -6.82 -15.24
CA GLU A 230 -1.63 -5.80 -16.00
C GLU A 230 -0.29 -6.34 -16.52
N PHE A 231 0.45 -7.12 -15.71
CA PHE A 231 1.70 -7.72 -16.16
C PHE A 231 1.53 -8.86 -17.17
N LYS A 232 0.41 -9.61 -17.14
CA LYS A 232 0.09 -10.58 -18.19
C LYS A 232 -0.12 -9.88 -19.54
N GLU A 233 -0.68 -8.68 -19.56
CA GLU A 233 -0.81 -7.89 -20.79
C GLU A 233 0.55 -7.39 -21.30
N VAL A 234 1.42 -6.94 -20.39
CA VAL A 234 2.80 -6.53 -20.72
C VAL A 234 3.60 -7.67 -21.33
N GLN A 235 3.41 -8.91 -20.87
CA GLN A 235 4.06 -10.10 -21.43
C GLN A 235 3.69 -10.38 -22.89
N GLN A 236 2.56 -9.85 -23.37
CA GLN A 236 2.13 -9.97 -24.76
C GLN A 236 2.83 -9.00 -25.71
N GLN A 237 3.78 -8.19 -25.20
CA GLN A 237 4.65 -7.38 -26.05
C GLN A 237 5.36 -8.26 -27.08
N SER A 238 5.28 -7.85 -28.35
CA SER A 238 6.01 -8.51 -29.44
C SER A 238 7.49 -8.13 -29.43
N SER A 239 8.37 -9.08 -29.78
CA SER A 239 9.79 -8.80 -30.07
C SER A 239 9.97 -8.05 -31.39
N ASN A 240 9.05 -8.26 -32.32
CA ASN A 240 9.11 -7.71 -33.66
C ASN A 240 8.05 -6.64 -33.81
N VAL A 241 8.48 -5.47 -34.27
CA VAL A 241 7.58 -4.51 -34.88
C VAL A 241 7.26 -5.07 -36.28
N ASN A 242 5.98 -5.19 -36.64
CA ASN A 242 5.56 -5.70 -37.97
C ASN A 242 6.10 -4.81 -39.11
N ASN A 243 5.65 -5.02 -40.36
CA ASN A 243 6.06 -4.27 -41.57
C ASN A 243 5.95 -2.73 -41.51
N SER A 244 5.49 -2.16 -40.39
CA SER A 244 5.48 -0.74 -40.07
C SER A 244 6.38 -0.46 -38.87
N SER A 245 7.25 0.54 -38.96
CA SER A 245 8.13 0.94 -37.85
C SER A 245 7.39 1.83 -36.84
N PRO A 246 7.76 1.81 -35.54
CA PRO A 246 7.18 2.71 -34.56
C PRO A 246 7.59 4.16 -34.88
N SER A 247 6.72 5.12 -34.60
CA SER A 247 7.09 6.53 -34.72
C SER A 247 8.07 6.94 -33.62
N GLU A 248 8.86 7.98 -33.89
CA GLU A 248 9.78 8.54 -32.89
C GLU A 248 9.02 9.08 -31.67
N GLU A 249 7.82 9.62 -31.88
CA GLU A 249 6.94 10.08 -30.80
C GLU A 249 6.50 8.92 -29.90
N GLU A 250 6.18 7.76 -30.47
CA GLU A 250 5.80 6.58 -29.69
C GLU A 250 7.01 6.08 -28.88
N PHE A 251 8.19 5.97 -29.51
CA PHE A 251 9.44 5.59 -28.82
C PHE A 251 9.70 6.47 -27.60
N ARG A 252 9.74 7.80 -27.80
CA ARG A 252 10.04 8.75 -26.73
C ARG A 252 9.01 8.70 -25.61
N MET A 253 7.72 8.60 -25.95
CA MET A 253 6.64 8.56 -24.96
C MET A 253 6.68 7.28 -24.12
N VAL A 254 6.85 6.13 -24.77
CA VAL A 254 6.96 4.82 -24.12
C VAL A 254 8.20 4.78 -23.23
N GLN A 255 9.35 5.22 -23.75
CA GLN A 255 10.59 5.32 -22.98
C GLN A 255 10.41 6.15 -21.72
N GLN A 256 9.80 7.34 -21.84
CA GLN A 256 9.55 8.22 -20.71
C GLN A 256 8.66 7.55 -19.65
N LYS A 257 7.57 6.91 -20.06
CA LYS A 257 6.66 6.22 -19.13
C LYS A 257 7.35 5.07 -18.40
N TRP A 258 8.11 4.25 -19.12
CA TRP A 258 8.88 3.15 -18.51
C TRP A 258 10.01 3.65 -17.61
N GLN A 259 10.64 4.78 -17.94
CA GLN A 259 11.64 5.40 -17.08
C GLN A 259 11.05 5.90 -15.77
N VAL A 260 9.88 6.57 -15.81
CA VAL A 260 9.15 6.95 -14.60
C VAL A 260 8.78 5.70 -13.79
N PHE A 261 8.24 4.67 -14.45
CA PHE A 261 7.88 3.41 -13.80
C PHE A 261 9.09 2.72 -13.13
N LYS A 262 10.27 2.76 -13.75
CA LYS A 262 11.53 2.26 -13.17
C LYS A 262 11.91 3.01 -11.90
N GLU A 263 11.74 4.33 -11.86
CA GLU A 263 12.10 5.16 -10.71
C GLU A 263 11.20 4.87 -9.51
N ILE A 264 9.88 4.81 -9.71
CA ILE A 264 8.90 4.55 -8.65
C ILE A 264 8.95 3.10 -8.12
N SER A 265 9.42 2.15 -8.93
CA SER A 265 9.62 0.76 -8.51
C SER A 265 11.00 0.53 -7.92
N GLY A 266 11.86 1.54 -7.95
CA GLY A 266 13.25 1.44 -7.53
C GLY A 266 13.41 1.01 -6.07
N PRO A 267 14.57 0.43 -5.72
CA PRO A 267 14.82 -0.16 -4.40
C PRO A 267 14.74 0.84 -3.24
N ASN A 268 14.89 2.13 -3.55
CA ASN A 268 14.86 3.24 -2.60
C ASN A 268 13.59 4.09 -2.68
N ALA A 269 12.63 3.76 -3.56
CA ALA A 269 11.38 4.52 -3.71
C ALA A 269 10.54 4.49 -2.42
N TYR A 270 10.61 3.38 -1.69
CA TYR A 270 9.87 3.16 -0.46
C TYR A 270 10.77 2.69 0.68
N ARG A 271 10.37 2.98 1.92
CA ARG A 271 11.16 2.68 3.12
C ARG A 271 10.94 1.25 3.62
N TRP A 272 10.97 0.27 2.72
CA TRP A 272 10.76 -1.15 3.04
C TRP A 272 11.68 -1.67 4.15
N GLN A 273 12.95 -1.27 4.16
CA GLN A 273 13.88 -1.68 5.22
C GLN A 273 13.51 -1.08 6.59
N THR A 274 12.95 0.13 6.62
CA THR A 274 12.42 0.69 7.86
C THR A 274 11.18 -0.10 8.27
N LEU A 275 10.24 -0.32 7.35
CA LEU A 275 9.00 -1.03 7.63
C LEU A 275 9.28 -2.40 8.27
N LYS A 276 10.13 -3.21 7.64
CA LYS A 276 10.53 -4.53 8.16
C LYS A 276 11.11 -4.45 9.57
N ARG A 277 11.98 -3.47 9.83
CA ARG A 277 12.53 -3.25 11.18
C ARG A 277 11.43 -2.93 12.19
N GLU A 278 10.51 -2.03 11.85
CA GLU A 278 9.38 -1.68 12.71
C GLU A 278 8.38 -2.84 12.86
N MET A 279 8.30 -3.78 11.90
CA MET A 279 7.51 -5.00 12.03
C MET A 279 8.10 -5.99 13.02
N ARG A 280 9.43 -6.08 13.14
CA ARG A 280 10.11 -6.98 14.09
C ARG A 280 9.97 -6.50 15.53
N ALA A 281 10.23 -5.22 15.74
CA ALA A 281 10.15 -4.60 17.06
C ALA A 281 9.74 -3.14 16.87
N PRO A 282 8.69 -2.67 17.57
CA PRO A 282 8.40 -1.26 17.56
C PRO A 282 9.57 -0.54 18.23
N ARG A 283 10.01 0.60 17.69
CA ARG A 283 11.03 1.39 18.38
C ARG A 283 10.56 1.70 19.79
N ALA A 284 11.42 1.44 20.77
CA ALA A 284 11.28 2.05 22.08
C ALA A 284 11.09 3.56 21.86
N PRO A 285 10.06 4.19 22.43
CA PRO A 285 9.85 5.62 22.28
C PRO A 285 11.13 6.33 22.71
N LYS A 286 11.73 7.11 21.80
CA LYS A 286 12.88 7.97 22.10
C LYS A 286 12.43 8.94 23.19
N GLY A 287 12.68 8.61 24.46
CA GLY A 287 12.27 9.45 25.57
C GLY A 287 12.05 8.79 26.94
N ARG A 288 12.31 7.50 27.15
CA ARG A 288 12.21 6.89 28.50
C ARG A 288 13.50 6.36 29.12
N ASP A 289 14.63 6.49 28.44
CA ASP A 289 15.94 6.16 29.03
C ASP A 289 16.68 7.42 29.49
N LYS A 290 16.07 8.20 30.39
CA LYS A 290 16.79 9.21 31.17
C LYS A 290 16.04 9.68 32.41
N LEU A 291 15.62 8.76 33.28
CA LEU A 291 15.29 9.11 34.66
C LEU A 291 15.39 7.89 35.58
N THR A 292 16.60 7.41 35.77
CA THR A 292 16.95 6.69 36.99
C THR A 292 17.53 7.70 38.00
N ARG A 293 16.95 7.66 39.21
CA ARG A 293 17.56 8.04 40.50
C ARG A 293 17.44 9.51 40.96
N ARG A 294 16.30 9.84 41.59
CA ARG A 294 16.31 10.41 42.97
C ARG A 294 14.97 10.20 43.68
N SER A 295 15.07 10.00 44.98
CA SER A 295 14.11 9.42 45.92
C SER A 295 13.26 10.49 46.64
N ASN A 296 12.02 10.09 46.92
CA ASN A 296 11.10 10.39 48.05
C ASN A 296 10.77 11.84 48.46
N SER A 297 9.48 12.19 48.40
CA SER A 297 8.61 12.30 49.60
C SER A 297 7.17 12.74 49.26
N SER A 298 6.28 12.35 50.17
CA SER A 298 4.81 12.44 50.23
C SER A 298 4.25 13.87 50.26
N THR A 299 3.03 14.13 49.75
CA THR A 299 1.77 14.42 50.50
C THR A 299 0.62 14.74 49.51
N SER A 300 -0.56 14.12 49.68
CA SER A 300 -1.85 14.37 48.99
C SER A 300 -2.50 15.71 49.47
N PRO A 301 -3.73 16.13 49.06
CA PRO A 301 -4.70 15.63 48.04
C PRO A 301 -5.30 16.76 47.15
N THR A 302 -6.26 16.44 46.24
CA THR A 302 -7.55 17.14 45.99
C THR A 302 -8.15 16.82 44.58
N LYS A 303 -9.43 16.40 44.56
CA LYS A 303 -10.38 16.27 43.41
C LYS A 303 -11.30 17.52 43.40
N PRO A 304 -12.21 17.82 42.43
CA PRO A 304 -12.61 17.11 41.20
C PRO A 304 -12.89 18.05 39.97
N ALA A 305 -13.64 17.53 38.98
CA ALA A 305 -14.31 18.15 37.82
C ALA A 305 -13.48 18.28 36.52
N GLY A 306 -13.96 17.95 35.31
CA GLY A 306 -15.31 17.58 34.88
C GLY A 306 -15.28 16.59 33.70
N SER A 307 -16.32 15.76 33.63
CA SER A 307 -16.56 14.84 32.53
C SER A 307 -17.01 15.61 31.28
N VAL A 308 -16.27 15.50 30.19
CA VAL A 308 -16.79 15.79 28.85
C VAL A 308 -17.05 14.48 28.14
N LYS A 309 -18.33 14.09 28.08
CA LYS A 309 -18.82 13.00 27.24
C LYS A 309 -18.56 13.36 25.78
N SER A 310 -17.47 12.86 25.20
CA SER A 310 -17.30 12.81 23.75
C SER A 310 -18.24 11.73 23.20
N ARG A 311 -19.33 12.13 22.52
CA ARG A 311 -20.15 11.22 21.71
C ARG A 311 -19.26 10.65 20.60
N ARG A 312 -18.75 9.43 20.78
CA ARG A 312 -18.15 8.64 19.70
C ARG A 312 -19.25 8.18 18.75
N ILE A 313 -19.21 8.66 17.51
CA ILE A 313 -20.00 8.11 16.40
C ILE A 313 -19.19 6.93 15.83
N PRO A 314 -19.75 5.71 15.74
CA PRO A 314 -19.07 4.57 15.12
C PRO A 314 -18.71 4.87 13.65
N PHE A 315 -17.50 4.47 13.23
CA PHE A 315 -16.97 4.71 11.88
C PHE A 315 -17.91 4.23 10.76
N TRP A 316 -18.65 3.14 10.99
CA TRP A 316 -19.64 2.59 10.05
C TRP A 316 -20.77 3.56 9.68
N LYS A 317 -21.05 4.60 10.49
CA LYS A 317 -22.03 5.66 10.14
C LYS A 317 -21.50 6.72 9.17
N LYS A 318 -20.21 6.71 8.79
CA LYS A 318 -19.67 7.57 7.72
C LYS A 318 -19.89 7.01 6.30
N PHE A 319 -20.18 5.72 6.17
CA PHE A 319 -20.37 5.09 4.85
C PHE A 319 -21.80 5.21 4.32
N PHE A 320 -22.83 5.35 5.18
CA PHE A 320 -24.23 5.43 4.73
C PHE A 320 -24.79 6.87 4.59
N TYR A 321 -24.07 7.91 5.00
CA TYR A 321 -24.50 9.32 4.83
C TYR A 321 -23.92 10.02 3.60
N ARG A 322 -23.07 9.35 2.80
CA ARG A 322 -22.55 9.89 1.53
C ARG A 322 -23.30 9.42 0.28
N SER A 323 -24.29 8.53 0.44
CA SER A 323 -25.05 7.95 -0.69
C SER A 323 -26.53 8.31 -0.69
N ILE A 324 -27.06 8.98 0.35
CA ILE A 324 -28.46 9.45 0.39
C ILE A 324 -28.54 10.79 1.13
N SER A 325 -28.25 11.88 0.43
CA SER A 325 -28.72 13.24 0.76
C SER A 325 -28.59 14.16 -0.45
N CYS A 326 -29.34 13.86 -1.51
CA CYS A 326 -30.07 14.92 -2.19
C CYS A 326 -31.47 14.92 -1.56
N GLY A 327 -31.66 15.77 -0.55
CA GLY A 327 -33.00 16.10 -0.10
C GLY A 327 -33.77 16.79 -1.25
N PRO A 328 -35.09 16.58 -1.35
CA PRO A 328 -35.89 17.21 -2.37
C PRO A 328 -35.89 18.73 -2.17
N LEU A 329 -35.65 19.44 -3.28
CA LEU A 329 -35.91 20.87 -3.41
C LEU A 329 -37.44 21.04 -3.44
N GLU A 330 -38.05 21.24 -2.26
CA GLU A 330 -39.42 21.73 -2.16
C GLU A 330 -39.44 23.13 -1.53
N LYS A 331 -39.69 24.10 -2.42
CA LYS A 331 -40.64 25.23 -2.32
C LYS A 331 -40.80 25.95 -0.99
N TYR A 332 -40.42 27.24 -1.00
CA TYR A 332 -41.08 28.42 -0.38
C TYR A 332 -40.50 29.63 -1.16
N CYS A 333 -41.19 30.67 -1.67
CA CYS A 333 -42.29 31.45 -1.10
C CYS A 333 -42.20 31.55 0.42
#